data_AF-A0A7D4Y703-F1
#
_entry.id   AF-A0A7D4Y703-F1
#
_cell.length_a   1.000
_cell.length_b   1.000
_cell.length_c   1.000
_cell.angle_alpha   90.00
_cell.angle_beta   90.00
_cell.angle_gamma   90.00
#
_symmetry.space_group_name_H-M   'P 1'
#
loop_
_entity.id
_entity.type
_entity.pdbx_description
1 polymer ?
#
loop_
_entity_poly.entity_id
_entity_poly.type
_entity_poly.pdbx_seq_one_letter_code
_entity_poly.pdbx_strand_id
1 'polypeptide(L)'
;MDGNHPLELNRAVPGGRVEMFAISDDEYPGGWFYRFQYYHPEEGEILRFDNAHDDDDLGWHHRHVSFGKDNEITFQSITAHVARFLQEVAHLTHTEDTNND
;
A
#
# COMPACT_ATOMS: atom_id res chain seq x y z
N MET A 1 4.97 28.59 -2.05
CA MET A 1 5.31 27.26 -2.60
C MET A 1 5.87 26.49 -1.42
N ASP A 2 5.00 25.90 -0.61
CA ASP A 2 5.46 25.00 0.44
C ASP A 2 5.87 23.69 -0.25
N GLY A 3 7.07 23.23 0.09
CA GLY A 3 7.80 22.21 -0.67
C GLY A 3 7.00 20.94 -0.86
N ASN A 4 7.23 20.29 -1.99
CA ASN A 4 6.73 18.96 -2.32
C ASN A 4 7.35 17.91 -1.37
N HIS A 5 6.97 17.97 -0.09
CA HIS A 5 7.48 17.07 0.94
C HIS A 5 6.83 15.71 0.74
N PRO A 6 7.64 14.65 0.58
CA PRO A 6 7.10 13.32 0.45
C PRO A 6 6.37 12.93 1.75
N LEU A 7 5.28 12.19 1.59
CA LEU A 7 4.77 11.36 2.67
C LEU A 7 5.79 10.25 2.90
N GLU A 8 6.40 10.24 4.08
CA GLU A 8 7.28 9.15 4.52
C GLU A 8 6.83 8.70 5.91
N LEU A 9 6.49 7.41 6.03
CA LEU A 9 6.10 6.80 7.29
C LEU A 9 6.70 5.40 7.38
N ASN A 10 7.41 5.13 8.46
CA ASN A 10 7.77 3.78 8.87
C ASN A 10 7.27 3.60 10.30
N ARG A 11 6.33 2.68 10.51
CA ARG A 11 5.66 2.52 11.80
C ARG A 11 5.33 1.06 12.09
N ALA A 12 5.66 0.63 13.30
CA ALA A 12 5.18 -0.64 13.85
C ALA A 12 3.66 -0.60 14.09
N VAL A 13 2.98 -1.67 13.72
CA VAL A 13 1.54 -1.91 13.89
C VAL A 13 1.35 -3.32 14.47
N PRO A 14 0.16 -3.69 14.98
CA PRO A 14 -0.13 -5.10 15.28
C PRO A 14 0.23 -5.99 14.08
N GLY A 15 0.77 -7.19 14.33
CA GLY A 15 1.21 -8.11 13.27
C GLY A 15 2.50 -7.71 12.52
N GLY A 16 2.96 -6.46 12.56
CA GLY A 16 4.17 -6.12 11.82
C GLY A 16 4.50 -4.64 11.71
N ARG A 17 4.81 -4.19 10.50
CA ARG A 17 5.07 -2.77 10.22
C ARG A 17 4.47 -2.32 8.90
N VAL A 18 4.11 -1.05 8.87
CA VAL A 18 3.77 -0.35 7.63
C VAL A 18 4.90 0.58 7.22
N GLU A 19 5.22 0.56 5.93
CA GLU A 19 6.12 1.49 5.27
C GLU A 19 5.35 2.19 4.17
N MET A 20 5.30 3.52 4.20
CA MET A 20 4.55 4.31 3.24
C MET A 20 5.42 5.43 2.69
N PHE A 21 5.47 5.49 1.37
CA PHE A 21 6.11 6.54 0.61
C PHE A 21 5.11 7.09 -0.42
N ALA A 22 4.99 8.42 -0.53
CA ALA A 22 4.34 9.06 -1.67
C ALA A 22 4.91 10.45 -1.93
N ILE A 23 5.08 10.81 -3.19
CA ILE A 23 5.52 12.14 -3.61
C ILE A 23 4.73 12.60 -4.84
N SER A 24 4.41 13.90 -4.93
CA SER A 24 3.74 14.41 -6.13
C SER A 24 4.69 14.30 -7.31
N ASP A 25 4.22 13.65 -8.36
CA ASP A 25 4.95 13.42 -9.60
C ASP A 25 3.94 13.30 -10.76
N ASP A 26 3.92 14.30 -11.64
CA ASP A 26 2.96 14.41 -12.73
C ASP A 26 3.26 13.42 -13.88
N GLU A 27 4.41 12.72 -13.86
CA GLU A 27 4.70 11.64 -14.80
C GLU A 27 3.88 10.37 -14.52
N TYR A 28 3.36 10.23 -13.28
CA TYR A 28 2.57 9.09 -12.86
C TYR A 28 1.06 9.40 -12.91
N PRO A 29 0.21 8.43 -13.30
CA PRO A 29 -1.23 8.62 -13.26
C PRO A 29 -1.74 9.03 -11.88
N GLY A 30 -2.56 10.08 -11.85
CA GLY A 30 -3.06 10.66 -10.62
C GLY A 30 -2.13 11.69 -9.97
N GLY A 31 -0.94 11.94 -10.53
CA GLY A 31 -0.01 12.98 -10.07
C GLY A 31 0.82 12.57 -8.84
N TRP A 32 0.94 11.26 -8.57
CA TRP A 32 1.67 10.73 -7.43
C TRP A 32 2.47 9.49 -7.81
N PHE A 33 3.74 9.44 -7.39
CA PHE A 33 4.46 8.18 -7.26
C PHE A 33 4.33 7.69 -5.81
N TYR A 34 3.89 6.46 -5.60
CA TYR A 34 3.68 5.91 -4.26
C TYR A 34 4.07 4.44 -4.13
N ARG A 35 4.40 4.05 -2.89
CA ARG A 35 4.57 2.67 -2.45
C ARG A 35 4.17 2.54 -0.99
N PHE A 36 3.12 1.78 -0.71
CA PHE A 36 2.64 1.44 0.63
C PHE A 36 2.78 -0.05 0.84
N GLN A 37 3.40 -0.46 1.93
CA GLN A 37 3.74 -1.85 2.17
C GLN A 37 3.48 -2.24 3.62
N TYR A 38 2.83 -3.39 3.82
CA TYR A 38 2.67 -4.04 5.11
C TYR A 38 3.46 -5.35 5.09
N TYR A 39 4.25 -5.53 6.13
CA TYR A 39 5.16 -6.66 6.27
C TYR A 39 5.02 -7.28 7.66
N HIS A 40 4.97 -8.62 7.69
CA HIS A 40 5.07 -9.43 8.90
C HIS A 40 6.53 -9.88 9.12
N PRO A 41 7.09 -9.82 10.35
CA PRO A 41 8.48 -10.15 10.68
C PRO A 41 8.96 -11.51 10.19
N GLU A 42 8.09 -12.50 10.13
CA GLU A 42 8.46 -13.86 9.75
C GLU A 42 8.05 -14.21 8.31
N GLU A 43 6.93 -13.66 7.84
CA GLU A 43 6.31 -14.10 6.58
C GLU A 43 6.72 -13.24 5.38
N GLY A 44 7.24 -12.03 5.62
CA GLY A 44 7.61 -11.15 4.54
C GLY A 44 6.58 -10.07 4.25
N GLU A 45 6.63 -9.56 3.02
CA GLU A 45 5.64 -8.64 2.49
C GLU A 45 4.28 -9.35 2.37
N ILE A 46 3.25 -8.81 3.01
CA ILE A 46 1.90 -9.37 3.01
C ILE A 46 0.98 -8.60 2.04
N LEU A 47 1.10 -7.27 2.02
CA LEU A 47 0.28 -6.37 1.22
C LEU A 47 1.15 -5.23 0.69
N ARG A 48 1.04 -4.94 -0.61
CA ARG A 48 1.68 -3.75 -1.20
C ARG A 48 0.73 -3.06 -2.16
N PHE A 49 0.61 -1.73 -2.03
CA PHE A 49 0.01 -0.87 -3.05
C PHE A 49 1.12 -0.01 -3.66
N ASP A 50 1.28 -0.03 -4.98
CA ASP A 50 2.23 0.85 -5.66
C ASP A 50 1.78 1.19 -7.08
N ASN A 51 2.54 2.06 -7.72
CA ASN A 51 2.38 2.38 -9.13
C ASN A 51 3.70 2.52 -9.88
N ALA A 52 4.68 1.66 -9.56
CA ALA A 52 6.04 1.80 -10.07
C ALA A 52 6.17 1.57 -11.59
N HIS A 53 5.23 0.85 -12.20
CA HIS A 53 5.19 0.62 -13.64
C HIS A 53 3.76 0.32 -14.10
N ASP A 54 3.51 0.52 -15.39
CA ASP A 54 2.30 0.04 -16.05
C ASP A 54 2.39 -1.47 -16.28
N ASP A 55 1.31 -2.18 -15.99
CA ASP A 55 1.14 -3.59 -16.30
C ASP A 55 0.03 -3.74 -17.34
N ASP A 56 0.26 -4.53 -18.39
CA ASP A 56 -0.67 -4.64 -19.53
C ASP A 56 -2.07 -5.15 -19.13
N ASP A 57 -2.18 -5.91 -18.03
CA ASP A 57 -3.43 -6.48 -17.54
C ASP A 57 -4.02 -5.67 -16.35
N LEU A 58 -3.17 -5.04 -15.52
CA LEU A 58 -3.57 -4.37 -14.27
C LEU A 58 -3.48 -2.84 -14.30
N GLY A 59 -2.98 -2.25 -15.37
CA GLY A 59 -2.75 -0.81 -15.48
C GLY A 59 -1.64 -0.31 -14.55
N TRP A 60 -1.74 0.92 -14.07
CA TRP A 60 -0.69 1.54 -13.24
C TRP A 60 -0.82 1.30 -11.74
N HIS A 61 -2.04 1.10 -11.23
CA HIS A 61 -2.28 1.07 -9.80
C HIS A 61 -2.40 -0.37 -9.33
N HIS A 62 -1.36 -0.86 -8.67
CA HIS A 62 -1.26 -2.27 -8.30
C HIS A 62 -1.58 -2.49 -6.84
N ARG A 63 -2.25 -3.60 -6.57
CA ARG A 63 -2.42 -4.21 -5.25
C ARG A 63 -1.85 -5.62 -5.28
N HIS A 64 -0.76 -5.82 -4.56
CA HIS A 64 -0.11 -7.11 -4.36
C HIS A 64 -0.49 -7.72 -3.01
N VAL A 65 -0.67 -9.04 -2.98
CA VAL A 65 -0.89 -9.83 -1.75
C VAL A 65 -0.09 -11.12 -1.78
N SER A 66 0.46 -11.53 -0.63
CA SER A 66 1.26 -12.77 -0.53
C SER A 66 0.43 -14.06 -0.72
N PHE A 67 -0.87 -14.01 -0.45
CA PHE A 67 -1.76 -15.18 -0.41
C PHE A 67 -2.73 -15.24 -1.61
N GLY A 68 -2.43 -14.55 -2.72
CA GLY A 68 -3.35 -14.46 -3.84
C GLY A 68 -2.72 -13.96 -5.12
N LYS A 69 -3.58 -13.43 -6.00
CA LYS A 69 -3.15 -12.76 -7.23
C LYS A 69 -3.12 -11.26 -7.03
N ASP A 70 -2.21 -10.61 -7.74
CA ASP A 70 -2.17 -9.17 -7.86
C ASP A 70 -3.41 -8.68 -8.64
N ASN A 71 -3.88 -7.48 -8.31
CA ASN A 71 -5.04 -6.87 -8.97
C ASN A 71 -4.82 -5.38 -9.18
N GLU A 72 -5.53 -4.83 -10.16
CA GLU A 72 -5.70 -3.38 -10.28
C GLU A 72 -6.44 -2.82 -9.06
N ILE A 73 -6.05 -1.63 -8.63
CA ILE A 73 -6.73 -0.88 -7.59
C ILE A 73 -7.15 0.50 -8.09
N THR A 74 -8.45 0.81 -8.00
CA THR A 74 -8.97 2.10 -8.49
C THR A 74 -8.40 3.29 -7.72
N PHE A 75 -7.67 4.17 -8.42
CA PHE A 75 -7.13 5.41 -7.87
C PHE A 75 -8.13 6.57 -7.92
N GLN A 76 -8.41 7.15 -6.74
CA GLN A 76 -9.27 8.32 -6.59
C GLN A 76 -8.49 9.55 -6.11
N SER A 77 -7.63 9.34 -5.12
CA SER A 77 -6.70 10.32 -4.57
C SER A 77 -5.69 9.60 -3.67
N ILE A 78 -4.56 10.26 -3.38
CA ILE A 78 -3.56 9.71 -2.47
C ILE A 78 -4.13 9.44 -1.07
N THR A 79 -4.98 10.34 -0.55
CA THR A 79 -5.62 10.17 0.76
C THR A 79 -6.56 8.97 0.80
N ALA A 80 -7.33 8.74 -0.27
CA ALA A 80 -8.20 7.57 -0.38
C ALA A 80 -7.40 6.26 -0.44
N HIS A 81 -6.26 6.26 -1.14
CA HIS A 81 -5.35 5.11 -1.17
C HIS A 81 -4.72 4.82 0.18
N VAL A 82 -4.26 5.83 0.90
CA VAL A 82 -3.75 5.68 2.27
C VAL A 82 -4.81 5.09 3.18
N ALA A 83 -6.03 5.62 3.16
CA ALA A 83 -7.13 5.14 3.99
C ALA A 83 -7.48 3.68 3.68
N ARG A 84 -7.59 3.32 2.39
CA ARG A 84 -7.87 1.95 1.96
C ARG A 84 -6.75 0.99 2.36
N PHE A 85 -5.50 1.38 2.16
CA PHE A 85 -4.34 0.56 2.56
C PHE A 85 -4.38 0.25 4.06
N LEU A 86 -4.54 1.28 4.91
CA LEU A 86 -4.60 1.10 6.36
C LEU A 86 -5.81 0.27 6.82
N GLN A 87 -6.95 0.38 6.14
CA GLN A 87 -8.12 -0.45 6.41
C GLN A 87 -7.83 -1.93 6.11
N GLU A 88 -7.18 -2.23 4.99
CA GLU A 88 -6.82 -3.60 4.63
C GLU A 88 -5.77 -4.18 5.59
N VAL A 89 -4.78 -3.40 6.00
CA VAL A 89 -3.84 -3.80 7.07
C VAL A 89 -4.61 -4.17 8.34
N ALA A 90 -5.53 -3.31 8.79
CA ALA A 90 -6.31 -3.58 10.00
C ALA A 90 -7.16 -4.87 9.88
N HIS A 91 -7.71 -5.16 8.70
CA HIS A 91 -8.45 -6.41 8.46
C HIS A 91 -7.53 -7.63 8.50
N LEU A 92 -6.33 -7.54 7.94
CA LEU A 92 -5.36 -8.63 7.93
C LEU A 92 -4.89 -8.97 9.34
N THR A 93 -4.53 -7.94 10.12
CA THR A 93 -4.07 -8.12 11.50
C THR A 93 -5.16 -8.67 12.42
N HIS A 94 -6.43 -8.27 12.21
CA HIS A 94 -7.54 -8.80 13.00
C HIS A 94 -7.85 -10.26 12.67
N THR A 95 -7.66 -10.66 11.41
CA THR A 95 -7.92 -12.04 10.96
C THR A 95 -6.89 -13.00 11.57
N GLU A 96 -5.63 -12.58 11.70
CA GLU A 96 -4.57 -13.34 12.39
C GLU A 96 -4.91 -13.56 13.87
N ASP A 97 -5.45 -12.56 14.56
CA ASP A 97 -5.84 -12.66 15.98
C ASP A 97 -7.01 -13.65 16.21
N THR A 98 -7.89 -13.85 15.21
CA THR A 98 -9.07 -14.73 15.35
C THR A 98 -8.85 -16.19 14.94
N ASN A 99 -7.76 -16.52 14.23
CA ASN A 99 -7.46 -17.89 13.80
C ASN A 99 -6.66 -18.71 14.84
N ASN A 100 -6.44 -18.14 16.03
CA ASN A 100 -5.64 -18.73 17.10
C ASN A 100 -6.44 -19.11 18.37
N ASP A 101 -7.78 -19.27 18.27
CA ASP A 101 -8.65 -19.75 19.38
C ASP A 101 -9.17 -21.19 19.14
#